data_AF-A0A1D2LXN9-F1
#
_entry.id   AF-A0A1D2LXN9-F1
#
_cell.length_a   1.000
_cell.length_b   1.000
_cell.length_c   1.000
_cell.angle_alpha   90.00
_cell.angle_beta   90.00
_cell.angle_gamma   90.00
#
_symmetry.space_group_name_H-M   'P 1'
#
loop_
_entity.id
_entity.type
_entity.pdbx_description
1 polymer ?
#
loop_
_entity_poly.entity_id
_entity_poly.type
_entity_poly.pdbx_seq_one_letter_code
_entity_poly.pdbx_strand_id
1 'polypeptide(L)'
;MNSSQTKGWGSVGRILIKKFGKRYATQVLPKKIYSKMPKFVKKKISQKNFVAGWSTYVLLSPLDEMKSGVSQFLQKKGVPRMIANSAGYIAQEMVWAII
;
A
#
# COMPACT_ATOMS: atom_id res chain seq x y z
N MET A 1 10.73 -23.55 23.08
CA MET A 1 10.19 -22.84 21.89
C MET A 1 10.78 -21.44 21.87
N ASN A 2 11.62 -21.13 20.87
CA ASN A 2 12.37 -19.87 20.80
C ASN A 2 11.43 -18.68 20.54
N SER A 3 11.32 -17.80 21.53
CA SER A 3 10.58 -16.54 21.57
C SER A 3 11.19 -15.43 20.68
N SER A 4 11.70 -15.79 19.49
CA SER A 4 12.40 -14.88 18.58
C SER A 4 11.60 -14.47 17.34
N GLN A 5 10.33 -14.88 17.22
CA GLN A 5 9.52 -14.62 16.01
C GLN A 5 8.58 -13.41 16.11
N THR A 6 8.51 -12.73 17.25
CA THR A 6 7.82 -11.43 17.39
C THR A 6 8.76 -10.24 17.16
N LYS A 7 9.83 -10.43 16.36
CA LYS A 7 10.72 -9.32 15.96
C LYS A 7 9.94 -8.39 15.05
N GLY A 8 9.52 -7.25 15.61
CA GLY A 8 8.75 -6.21 14.95
C GLY A 8 9.13 -6.03 13.49
N TRP A 9 8.25 -6.46 12.60
CA TRP A 9 8.33 -6.12 11.19
C TRP A 9 8.26 -4.61 11.12
N GLY A 10 9.40 -3.95 10.87
CA GLY A 10 9.42 -2.52 10.65
C GLY A 10 8.37 -2.17 9.61
N SER A 11 7.68 -1.03 9.78
CA SER A 11 6.62 -0.61 8.86
C SER A 11 7.05 -0.81 7.40
N VAL A 12 6.11 -1.13 6.51
CA VAL A 12 6.40 -1.35 5.08
C VAL A 12 7.27 -0.21 4.53
N GLY A 13 6.99 1.02 4.97
CA GLY A 13 7.81 2.18 4.66
C GLY A 13 9.26 2.04 5.09
N ARG A 14 9.57 1.58 6.31
CA ARG A 14 10.96 1.40 6.76
C ARG A 14 11.73 0.40 5.90
N ILE A 15 11.11 -0.73 5.53
CA ILE A 15 11.73 -1.75 4.68
C ILE A 15 12.01 -1.17 3.29
N LEU A 16 10.99 -0.58 2.66
CA LEU A 16 11.09 0.00 1.32
C LEU A 16 12.08 1.17 1.27
N ILE A 17 12.08 2.04 2.28
CA ILE A 17 13.02 3.17 2.37
C ILE A 17 14.44 2.66 2.52
N LYS A 18 14.67 1.62 3.34
CA LYS A 18 16.00 1.03 3.52
C LYS A 18 16.53 0.38 2.24
N LYS A 19 15.68 -0.34 1.50
CA LYS A 19 16.10 -1.05 0.27
C LYS A 19 16.22 -0.15 -0.96
N PHE A 20 15.29 0.80 -1.14
CA PHE A 20 15.13 1.53 -2.40
C PHE A 20 15.20 3.06 -2.25
N GLY A 21 15.31 3.56 -1.02
CA GLY A 21 15.35 4.99 -0.72
C GLY A 21 13.96 5.64 -0.59
N LYS A 22 13.97 6.82 0.06
CA LYS A 22 12.75 7.57 0.41
C LYS A 22 11.89 7.93 -0.80
N ARG A 23 12.52 8.44 -1.87
CA ARG A 23 11.81 8.85 -3.10
C ARG A 23 11.09 7.68 -3.75
N TYR A 24 11.72 6.50 -3.76
CA TYR A 24 11.10 5.31 -4.32
C TYR A 24 9.85 4.90 -3.53
N ALA A 25 9.99 4.75 -2.21
CA ALA A 25 8.91 4.30 -1.33
C ALA A 25 7.70 5.25 -1.29
N THR A 26 7.96 6.57 -1.29
CA THR A 26 6.92 7.60 -1.11
C THR A 26 6.31 8.11 -2.42
N GLN A 27 7.02 8.02 -3.55
CA GLN A 27 6.56 8.61 -4.82
C GLN A 27 6.55 7.63 -5.98
N VAL A 28 7.58 6.82 -6.18
CA VAL A 28 7.68 5.96 -7.37
C VAL A 28 6.76 4.75 -7.24
N LEU A 29 6.88 4.03 -6.14
CA LEU A 29 6.10 2.83 -5.87
C LEU A 29 4.59 3.07 -5.87
N PRO A 30 4.01 4.05 -5.14
CA PRO A 30 2.58 4.28 -5.18
C PRO A 30 2.06 4.64 -6.56
N LYS A 31 2.85 5.33 -7.39
CA LYS A 31 2.48 5.62 -8.78
C LYS A 31 2.46 4.34 -9.63
N LYS A 32 3.44 3.45 -9.47
CA LYS A 32 3.47 2.14 -10.12
C LYS A 32 2.25 1.31 -9.74
N ILE A 33 1.93 1.24 -8.45
CA ILE A 33 0.76 0.51 -7.94
C ILE A 33 -0.53 1.11 -8.51
N TYR A 34 -0.69 2.44 -8.44
CA TYR A 34 -1.85 3.12 -9.02
C TYR A 34 -2.02 2.82 -10.52
N SER A 35 -0.93 2.71 -11.28
CA SER A 35 -0.99 2.37 -12.71
C SER A 35 -1.60 0.98 -12.97
N LYS A 36 -1.50 0.05 -12.03
CA LYS A 36 -2.07 -1.30 -12.11
C LYS A 36 -3.49 -1.39 -11.53
N MET A 37 -4.00 -0.32 -10.92
CA MET A 37 -5.35 -0.32 -10.36
C MET A 37 -6.43 -0.41 -11.44
N PRO A 38 -7.59 -1.04 -11.12
CA PRO A 38 -8.74 -1.09 -12.01
C PRO A 38 -9.18 0.31 -12.46
N LYS A 39 -9.69 0.44 -13.70
CA LYS A 39 -10.21 1.71 -14.24
C LYS A 39 -11.23 2.37 -13.31
N PHE A 40 -12.06 1.57 -12.64
CA PHE A 40 -13.05 2.08 -11.69
C PHE A 40 -12.40 2.84 -10.52
N VAL A 41 -11.32 2.30 -9.94
CA VAL A 41 -10.57 2.99 -8.87
C VAL A 41 -10.05 4.32 -9.39
N LYS A 42 -9.43 4.32 -10.58
CA LYS A 42 -8.88 5.52 -11.22
C LYS A 42 -9.92 6.59 -11.54
N LYS A 43 -11.20 6.23 -11.71
CA LYS A 43 -12.33 7.17 -11.87
C LYS A 43 -12.74 7.82 -10.53
N LYS A 44 -12.49 7.18 -9.40
CA LYS A 44 -12.89 7.66 -8.07
C LYS A 44 -11.77 8.40 -7.34
N ILE A 45 -10.53 8.00 -7.53
CA ILE A 45 -9.38 8.61 -6.90
C ILE A 45 -8.32 8.96 -7.93
N SER A 46 -7.85 10.21 -7.91
CA SER A 46 -6.72 10.64 -8.73
C SER A 46 -5.41 10.02 -8.23
N GLN A 47 -4.43 9.89 -9.11
CA GLN A 47 -3.10 9.41 -8.75
C GLN A 47 -2.47 10.26 -7.63
N LYS A 48 -2.65 11.58 -7.66
CA LYS A 48 -2.14 12.50 -6.63
C LYS A 48 -2.74 12.16 -5.26
N ASN A 49 -4.05 11.95 -5.19
CA ASN A 49 -4.73 11.61 -3.95
C ASN A 49 -4.33 10.21 -3.45
N PHE A 50 -4.13 9.26 -4.36
CA PHE A 50 -3.63 7.93 -4.01
C PHE A 50 -2.22 7.98 -3.42
N VAL A 51 -1.30 8.73 -4.06
CA VAL A 51 0.09 8.90 -3.56
C VAL A 51 0.11 9.61 -2.20
N ALA A 52 -0.77 10.59 -1.98
CA ALA A 52 -0.91 11.24 -0.68
C ALA A 52 -1.38 10.24 0.40
N GLY A 53 -2.46 9.49 0.11
CA GLY A 53 -2.99 8.48 1.04
C GLY A 53 -2.03 7.33 1.31
N TRP A 54 -1.21 6.95 0.33
CA TRP A 54 -0.18 5.93 0.49
C TRP A 54 0.80 6.23 1.62
N SER A 55 1.28 7.48 1.69
CA SER A 55 2.23 7.85 2.74
C SER A 55 1.60 7.84 4.13
N THR A 56 0.31 8.18 4.22
CA THR A 56 -0.44 8.23 5.48
C THR A 56 -0.89 6.85 5.98
N TYR A 57 -1.39 5.99 5.08
CA TYR A 57 -2.10 4.77 5.47
C TYR A 57 -1.37 3.47 5.15
N VAL A 58 -0.29 3.53 4.37
CA VAL A 58 0.37 2.32 3.86
C VAL A 58 1.81 2.21 4.32
N LEU A 59 2.58 3.31 4.26
CA LEU A 59 3.96 3.31 4.73
C LEU A 59 4.10 3.11 6.25
N LEU A 60 3.05 3.43 7.00
CA LEU A 60 3.01 3.31 8.46
C LEU A 60 2.44 1.97 8.94
N SER A 61 1.75 1.23 8.06
CA SER A 61 1.14 -0.05 8.42
C SER A 61 2.17 -1.19 8.48
N PRO A 62 1.88 -2.24 9.27
CA PRO A 62 2.50 -3.55 9.11
C PRO A 62 2.26 -4.11 7.69
N LEU A 63 3.16 -4.97 7.21
CA LEU A 63 3.05 -5.56 5.87
C LEU A 63 1.77 -6.40 5.71
N ASP A 64 1.40 -7.15 6.75
CA ASP A 64 0.21 -8.01 6.75
C ASP A 64 -1.11 -7.21 6.77
N GLU A 65 -1.07 -5.96 7.23
CA GLU A 65 -2.22 -5.06 7.28
C GLU A 65 -2.34 -4.18 6.04
N MET A 66 -1.39 -4.26 5.12
CA MET A 66 -1.30 -3.39 3.96
C MET A 66 -2.55 -3.45 3.08
N LYS A 67 -3.05 -4.65 2.77
CA LYS A 67 -4.32 -4.82 2.03
C LYS A 67 -5.45 -4.09 2.73
N SER A 68 -5.58 -4.27 4.04
CA SER A 68 -6.64 -3.65 4.84
C SER A 68 -6.52 -2.13 4.82
N GLY A 69 -5.32 -1.58 4.99
CA GLY A 69 -5.06 -0.14 4.92
C GLY A 69 -5.44 0.47 3.57
N VAL A 70 -5.01 -0.14 2.47
CA VAL A 70 -5.36 0.30 1.10
C VAL A 70 -6.86 0.17 0.85
N SER A 71 -7.47 -0.94 1.25
CA SER A 71 -8.90 -1.19 1.04
C SER A 71 -9.76 -0.17 1.80
N GLN A 72 -9.44 0.09 3.07
CA GLN A 72 -10.17 1.07 3.88
C GLN A 72 -9.98 2.49 3.34
N PHE A 73 -8.77 2.85 2.92
CA PHE A 73 -8.50 4.13 2.29
C PHE A 73 -9.36 4.35 1.04
N LEU A 74 -9.44 3.35 0.17
CA LEU A 74 -10.25 3.43 -1.05
C LEU A 74 -11.75 3.47 -0.76
N GLN A 75 -12.23 2.71 0.23
CA GLN A 75 -13.62 2.76 0.69
C GLN A 75 -13.99 4.17 1.19
N LYS A 76 -13.12 4.80 1.99
CA LYS A 76 -13.28 6.20 2.44
C LYS A 76 -13.32 7.21 1.28
N LYS A 77 -12.82 6.83 0.09
CA LYS A 77 -12.89 7.63 -1.14
C LYS A 77 -14.03 7.23 -2.08
N GLY A 78 -14.99 6.44 -1.59
CA GLY A 78 -16.19 6.06 -2.34
C GLY A 78 -15.97 4.93 -3.34
N VAL A 79 -14.89 4.15 -3.20
CA VAL A 79 -14.72 2.90 -3.95
C VAL A 79 -15.52 1.80 -3.26
N PRO A 80 -16.42 1.08 -3.97
CA PRO A 80 -17.17 -0.04 -3.41
C PRO A 80 -16.25 -1.09 -2.79
N ARG A 81 -16.69 -1.69 -1.68
CA ARG A 81 -15.92 -2.62 -0.86
C ARG A 81 -15.23 -3.73 -1.67
N MET A 82 -15.93 -4.34 -2.63
CA MET A 82 -15.34 -5.39 -3.46
C MET A 82 -14.13 -4.89 -4.28
N ILE A 83 -14.28 -3.74 -4.95
CA ILE A 83 -13.22 -3.15 -5.78
C ILE A 83 -12.06 -2.67 -4.90
N ALA A 84 -12.38 -2.09 -3.74
CA ALA A 84 -11.38 -1.66 -2.77
C ALA A 84 -10.57 -2.84 -2.24
N ASN A 85 -11.21 -3.98 -1.95
CA ASN A 85 -10.53 -5.20 -1.52
C ASN A 85 -9.60 -5.75 -2.61
N SER A 86 -10.05 -5.82 -3.86
CA SER A 86 -9.20 -6.25 -4.98
C SER A 86 -7.99 -5.33 -5.17
N ALA A 87 -8.20 -4.01 -5.06
CA ALA A 87 -7.13 -3.03 -5.10
C ALA A 87 -6.14 -3.18 -3.93
N GLY A 88 -6.64 -3.52 -2.73
CA GLY A 88 -5.80 -3.84 -1.58
C GLY A 88 -4.87 -5.03 -1.84
N TYR A 89 -5.39 -6.10 -2.46
CA TYR A 89 -4.56 -7.25 -2.86
C TYR A 89 -3.50 -6.86 -3.89
N ILE A 90 -3.87 -6.12 -4.95
CA ILE A 90 -2.91 -5.65 -5.96
C ILE A 90 -1.75 -4.88 -5.30
N ALA A 91 -2.06 -3.98 -4.36
CA ALA A 91 -1.04 -3.21 -3.67
C ALA A 91 -0.11 -4.08 -2.80
N GLN A 92 -0.68 -5.01 -2.03
CA GLN A 92 0.09 -5.93 -1.18
C GLN A 92 1.01 -6.84 -2.01
N GLU A 93 0.48 -7.49 -3.04
CA GLU A 93 1.24 -8.38 -3.94
C GLU A 93 2.40 -7.64 -4.62
N MET A 94 2.16 -6.42 -5.09
CA MET A 94 3.22 -5.60 -5.71
C MET A 94 4.33 -5.21 -4.74
N VAL A 95 4.03 -5.07 -3.45
CA VAL A 95 5.02 -4.77 -2.42
C VAL A 95 5.75 -6.04 -1.99
N TRP A 96 5.05 -7.16 -1.83
CA TRP A 96 5.66 -8.46 -1.56
C TRP A 96 6.62 -8.88 -2.67
N ALA A 97 6.28 -8.67 -3.93
CA ALA A 97 7.13 -9.02 -5.07
C ALA A 97 8.46 -8.24 -5.13
N ILE A 98 8.62 -7.15 -4.36
CA ILE A 98 9.82 -6.31 -4.38
C ILE A 98 10.56 -6.27 -3.03
N ILE A 99 10.03 -6.90 -1.98
CA ILE A 99 10.68 -7.00 -0.67
C ILE A 99 11.35 -8.37 -0.57
#